data_AF-A0A368D5E1-F1
#
_entry.id   AF-A0A368D5E1-F1
#
_cell.length_a   1.000
_cell.length_b   1.000
_cell.length_c   1.000
_cell.angle_alpha   90.00
_cell.angle_beta   90.00
_cell.angle_gamma   90.00
#
_symmetry.space_group_name_H-M   'P 1'
#
loop_
_entity.id
_entity.type
_entity.pdbx_description
1 polymer ?
#
loop_
_entity_poly.entity_id
_entity_poly.type
_entity_poly.pdbx_seq_one_letter_code
_entity_poly.pdbx_strand_id
1 'polypeptide(L)' 'MYSKKKWFFISLLGILIFSSGLCIFGEALTLKNQDEAWFLLGTLALVLTNLGICLMISANNKR' A
#
# COMPACT_ATOMS: atom_id res chain seq x y z
N MET A 1 -13.15 -27.06 -0.19
CA MET A 1 -13.43 -26.11 -1.30
C MET A 1 -12.86 -24.73 -0.95
N TYR A 2 -11.54 -24.60 -0.76
CA TYR A 2 -10.88 -23.32 -0.44
C TYR A 2 -10.56 -22.61 -1.76
N SER A 3 -11.52 -21.79 -2.19
CA SER A 3 -11.65 -21.32 -3.57
C SER A 3 -10.52 -20.38 -4.02
N LYS A 4 -10.04 -20.57 -5.25
CA LYS A 4 -9.19 -19.65 -6.04
C LYS A 4 -9.53 -18.15 -5.84
N LYS A 5 -10.80 -17.84 -5.55
CA LYS A 5 -11.31 -16.49 -5.24
C LYS A 5 -10.57 -15.80 -4.09
N LYS A 6 -10.23 -16.51 -3.00
CA LYS A 6 -9.54 -15.89 -1.84
C LYS A 6 -8.17 -15.33 -2.22
N TRP A 7 -7.46 -16.03 -3.08
CA TRP A 7 -6.14 -15.64 -3.54
C TRP A 7 -6.19 -14.39 -4.42
N PHE A 8 -7.14 -14.37 -5.36
CA PHE A 8 -7.38 -13.21 -6.21
C PHE A 8 -7.77 -11.98 -5.40
N PHE A 9 -8.61 -12.15 -4.37
CA PHE A 9 -9.01 -11.07 -3.47
C PHE A 9 -7.83 -10.51 -2.67
N ILE A 10 -6.92 -11.37 -2.21
CA ILE A 10 -5.71 -10.98 -1.48
C ILE A 10 -4.73 -10.21 -2.38
N SER A 11 -4.52 -10.65 -3.63
CA SER A 11 -3.72 -9.89 -4.60
C SER A 11 -4.35 -8.53 -4.91
N LEU A 12 -5.67 -8.49 -5.12
CA LEU A 12 -6.41 -7.25 -5.40
C LEU A 12 -6.30 -6.27 -4.22
N LEU A 13 -6.42 -6.77 -3.00
CA LEU A 13 -6.30 -5.97 -1.79
C LEU A 13 -4.88 -5.40 -1.61
N GLY A 14 -3.84 -6.20 -1.90
CA GLY A 14 -2.45 -5.76 -1.87
C GLY A 14 -2.17 -4.62 -2.87
N ILE A 15 -2.69 -4.75 -4.09
CA ILE A 15 -2.58 -3.71 -5.13
C ILE A 15 -3.33 -2.44 -4.70
N LEU A 16 -4.53 -2.58 -4.13
CA LEU A 16 -5.33 -1.46 -3.66
C LEU A 16 -4.58 -0.68 -2.56
N ILE A 17 -4.07 -1.38 -1.54
CA ILE A 17 -3.30 -0.81 -0.43
C ILE A 17 -2.02 -0.13 -0.94
N PHE A 18 -1.31 -0.75 -1.87
CA PHE A 18 -0.13 -0.17 -2.49
C PHE A 18 -0.44 1.15 -3.21
N SER A 19 -1.51 1.17 -4.00
CA SER A 19 -1.98 2.37 -4.70
C SER A 19 -2.42 3.48 -3.73
N SER A 20 -3.13 3.12 -2.65
CA SER A 20 -3.51 4.07 -1.61
C SER A 20 -2.28 4.69 -0.92
N GLY A 21 -1.25 3.87 -0.63
CA GLY A 21 0.02 4.36 -0.07
C GLY A 21 0.72 5.38 -0.99
N LEU A 22 0.68 5.16 -2.31
CA LEU A 22 1.22 6.11 -3.30
C LEU A 22 0.44 7.43 -3.35
N CYS A 23 -0.89 7.41 -3.22
CA CYS A 23 -1.68 8.64 -3.16
C CYS A 23 -1.34 9.48 -1.92
N ILE A 24 -1.27 8.83 -0.75
CA ILE A 24 -0.90 9.49 0.52
C ILE A 24 0.55 10.01 0.45
N PHE A 25 1.44 9.28 -0.23
CA PHE A 25 2.80 9.76 -0.50
C PHE A 25 2.80 11.04 -1.35
N GLY A 26 1.94 11.13 -2.37
CA GLY A 26 1.77 12.32 -3.18
C GLY A 26 1.25 13.53 -2.39
N GLU A 27 0.29 13.31 -1.50
CA GLU A 27 -0.18 14.36 -0.57
C GLU A 27 0.93 14.79 0.39
N ALA A 28 1.68 13.85 0.96
CA ALA A 28 2.83 14.16 1.82
C ALA A 28 3.88 14.99 1.05
N LEU A 29 4.15 14.66 -0.21
CA LEU A 29 5.08 15.42 -1.05
C LEU A 29 4.57 16.84 -1.34
N THR A 30 3.27 17.01 -1.52
CA THR A 30 2.65 18.33 -1.73
C THR A 30 2.74 19.17 -0.47
N LEU A 31 2.42 18.60 0.69
CA LEU A 31 2.55 19.26 2.00
C LEU A 31 3.99 19.66 2.31
N LYS A 32 4.97 18.85 1.90
CA LYS A 32 6.39 19.22 1.98
C LYS A 32 6.69 20.49 1.20
N ASN A 33 6.16 20.59 -0.01
CA ASN A 33 6.36 21.75 -0.88
C ASN A 33 5.65 23.00 -0.34
N GLN A 34 4.71 22.84 0.59
CA GLN A 34 4.00 23.94 1.26
C GLN A 34 4.60 24.28 2.64
N ASP A 35 5.77 23.72 2.99
CA ASP A 35 6.44 23.88 4.31
C ASP A 35 5.60 23.41 5.50
N GLU A 36 4.64 22.51 5.27
CA GLU A 36 3.76 21.93 6.29
C GLU A 36 4.30 20.60 6.84
N ALA A 37 3.69 20.12 7.93
CA ALA A 37 4.08 18.89 8.62
C ALA A 37 3.86 17.61 7.78
N TRP A 38 4.81 17.29 6.90
CA TRP A 38 4.72 16.16 5.97
C TRP A 38 5.27 14.82 6.52
N PHE A 39 6.09 14.86 7.56
CA PHE A 39 6.91 13.71 7.97
C PHE A 39 6.06 12.51 8.41
N LEU A 40 4.98 12.77 9.15
CA LEU A 40 4.11 11.70 9.66
C LEU A 40 3.28 11.06 8.54
N LEU A 41 2.75 11.88 7.62
CA LEU A 41 2.01 11.41 6.44
C LEU A 41 2.92 10.63 5.49
N GLY A 42 4.14 11.10 5.27
CA GLY A 42 5.15 10.39 4.48
C GLY A 42 5.52 9.04 5.11
N THR A 43 5.67 8.99 6.44
CA THR A 43 5.94 7.73 7.16
C THR A 43 4.76 6.76 7.05
N LEU A 44 3.54 7.25 7.20
CA LEU A 44 2.32 6.45 7.06
C LEU A 44 2.19 5.88 5.63
N ALA A 45 2.49 6.69 4.62
CA ALA A 45 2.53 6.26 3.23
C ALA A 45 3.57 5.15 3.02
N LEU A 46 4.77 5.30 3.58
CA LEU A 46 5.83 4.29 3.50
C LEU A 46 5.37 2.95 4.09
N VAL A 47 4.74 2.99 5.27
CA VAL A 47 4.19 1.80 5.95
C VAL A 47 3.13 1.13 5.09
N LEU A 48 2.16 1.89 4.55
CA LEU A 48 1.09 1.38 3.69
C LEU A 48 1.63 0.76 2.39
N THR A 49 2.57 1.43 1.72
CA THR A 49 3.20 0.92 0.50
C THR A 49 3.94 -0.40 0.78
N ASN A 50 4.70 -0.46 1.88
CA ASN A 50 5.46 -1.67 2.22
C ASN A 50 4.54 -2.84 2.64
N LEU A 51 3.43 -2.54 3.33
CA LEU A 51 2.35 -3.50 3.62
C LEU A 51 1.69 -4.03 2.34
N GLY A 52 1.37 -3.14 1.40
CA GLY A 52 0.79 -3.51 0.10
C GLY A 52 1.69 -4.47 -0.69
N ILE A 53 2.98 -4.16 -0.77
CA ILE A 53 3.99 -5.02 -1.42
C ILE A 53 4.09 -6.38 -0.71
N CYS A 54 4.14 -6.39 0.62
CA CYS A 54 4.21 -7.64 1.40
C CYS A 54 2.97 -8.53 1.17
N LEU A 55 1.78 -7.93 1.08
CA LEU A 55 0.54 -8.65 0.77
C LEU A 55 0.55 -9.21 -0.66
N MET A 56 1.06 -8.45 -1.63
CA MET A 56 1.19 -8.91 -3.02
C MET A 56 2.16 -10.11 -3.13
N ILE A 57 3.29 -10.07 -2.45
CA ILE A 57 4.28 -11.17 -2.43
C ILE A 57 3.74 -12.37 -1.67
N SER A 58 3.11 -12.16 -0.51
CA SER A 58 2.50 -13.23 0.26
C SER A 58 1.33 -13.90 -0.46
N ALA A 59 0.64 -13.19 -1.35
CA ALA A 59 -0.28 -13.81 -2.28
C ALA A 59 0.48 -14.83 -3.13
N ASN A 60 1.53 -14.39 -3.83
CA ASN A 60 2.34 -15.24 -4.71
C ASN A 60 2.93 -16.49 -4.02
N ASN A 61 3.34 -16.37 -2.76
CA ASN A 61 4.02 -17.40 -1.97
C ASN A 61 3.13 -18.55 -1.43
N LYS A 62 1.84 -18.62 -1.81
CA LYS A 62 0.98 -19.79 -1.49
C LYS A 62 0.99 -20.83 -2.64
N ARG A 63 2.17 -21.15 -3.16
CA ARG A 63 2.34 -22.23 -4.15
C ARG A 63 2.59 -23.56 -3.47
#